data_AF-A0ABD7IW75-F1
#
_entry.id   AF-A0ABD7IW75-F1
#
_cell.length_a   1.000
_cell.length_b   1.000
_cell.length_c   1.000
_cell.angle_alpha   90.00
_cell.angle_beta   90.00
_cell.angle_gamma   90.00
#
_symmetry.space_group_name_H-M   'P 1'
#
loop_
_entity.id
_entity.type
_entity.pdbx_description
1 polymer ?
#
loop_
_entity_poly.entity_id
_entity_poly.type
_entity_poly.pdbx_seq_one_letter_code
_entity_poly.pdbx_strand_id
1 'polypeptide(L)'
;MVKQGRYAGVSKQKRLRQLKQRHQAKEQRAIRPGAVGEFLQVRYHLTQAGQQRPVMRQTMQRFMSQWLANAQDLLDEDEQTTWSMTALTKQAMQQFNRQLPWQGYALLDQEMPRWTAFLTKEVPAVPLQERISLVEPLTVETWQDCLTEQLAVNTMLAMTHNNRQQLQQVQTDQIQSLQTSIQTANGVDWEKVAQLLGLTVTEPDPLTSTMMDNKTKQWLERLNKLTSAKFNADVE
;
A
#
# COMPACT_ATOMS: atom_id res chain seq x y z
N MET A 1 -30.97 12.60 57.21
CA MET A 1 -30.03 11.75 56.44
C MET A 1 -30.31 11.95 54.96
N VAL A 2 -29.46 12.67 54.23
CA VAL A 2 -29.64 12.88 52.78
C VAL A 2 -28.43 12.29 52.06
N LYS A 3 -28.67 11.27 51.23
CA LYS A 3 -27.66 10.50 50.48
C LYS A 3 -26.86 11.42 49.55
N GLN A 4 -25.63 11.75 49.93
CA GLN A 4 -24.62 12.31 49.02
C GLN A 4 -23.78 11.17 48.44
N GLY A 5 -23.85 10.93 47.12
CA GLY A 5 -23.04 9.85 46.53
C GLY A 5 -23.11 9.58 45.03
N ARG A 6 -23.66 10.47 44.16
CA ARG A 6 -23.77 10.16 42.71
C ARG A 6 -23.36 11.25 41.71
N TYR A 7 -22.91 12.43 42.14
CA TYR A 7 -22.65 13.55 41.22
C TYR A 7 -21.25 13.58 40.58
N ALA A 8 -20.26 12.91 41.15
CA ALA A 8 -18.89 12.94 40.65
C ALA A 8 -18.69 12.19 39.31
N GLY A 9 -19.45 11.12 39.06
CA GLY A 9 -19.38 10.34 37.82
C GLY A 9 -19.99 11.04 36.60
N VAL A 10 -21.09 11.78 36.81
CA VAL A 10 -21.84 12.46 35.74
C VAL A 10 -21.08 13.66 35.19
N SER A 11 -20.36 14.40 36.05
CA SER A 11 -19.56 15.55 35.62
C SER A 11 -18.36 15.14 34.73
N LYS A 12 -17.66 14.05 35.08
CA LYS A 12 -16.55 13.50 34.29
C LYS A 12 -17.03 13.02 32.91
N GLN A 13 -18.17 12.33 32.84
CA GLN A 13 -18.77 11.92 31.57
C GLN A 13 -19.21 13.11 30.70
N LYS A 14 -19.80 14.15 31.30
CA LYS A 14 -20.20 15.38 30.58
C LYS A 14 -18.98 16.13 30.02
N ARG A 15 -17.88 16.18 30.77
CA ARG A 15 -16.62 16.79 30.33
C ARG A 15 -15.97 16.02 29.18
N LEU A 16 -15.99 14.69 29.23
CA LEU A 16 -15.53 13.82 28.12
C LEU A 16 -16.40 13.99 26.87
N ARG A 17 -17.72 14.06 27.01
CA ARG A 17 -18.64 14.31 25.88
C ARG A 17 -18.42 15.69 25.27
N GLN A 18 -18.23 16.73 26.09
CA GLN A 18 -17.96 18.08 25.62
C GLN A 18 -16.59 18.20 24.93
N LEU A 19 -15.58 17.48 25.41
CA LEU A 19 -14.28 17.38 24.72
C LEU A 19 -14.44 16.68 23.37
N LYS A 20 -15.16 15.55 23.30
CA LYS A 20 -15.48 14.87 22.02
C LYS A 20 -16.24 15.80 21.06
N GLN A 21 -17.26 16.53 21.54
CA GLN A 21 -18.01 17.49 20.72
C GLN A 21 -17.15 18.67 20.24
N ARG A 22 -16.26 19.20 21.08
CA ARG A 22 -15.33 20.27 20.68
C ARG A 22 -14.25 19.80 19.71
N HIS A 23 -13.79 18.55 19.85
CA HIS A 23 -12.92 17.91 18.86
C HIS A 23 -13.64 17.74 17.53
N GLN A 24 -14.87 17.23 17.52
CA GLN A 24 -15.70 17.12 16.31
C GLN A 24 -15.93 18.48 15.63
N ALA A 25 -16.20 19.54 16.39
CA ALA A 25 -16.42 20.89 15.84
C ALA A 25 -15.14 21.53 15.26
N LYS A 26 -13.95 21.17 15.75
CA LYS A 26 -12.66 21.60 15.18
C LYS A 26 -12.23 20.75 13.98
N GLU A 27 -12.59 19.47 13.94
CA GLU A 27 -12.38 18.57 12.80
C GLU A 27 -13.25 18.92 11.59
N GLN A 28 -14.33 19.69 11.77
CA GLN A 28 -15.27 20.08 10.72
C GLN A 28 -14.80 21.19 9.77
N ARG A 29 -13.56 21.69 9.87
CA ARG A 29 -13.02 22.51 8.77
C ARG A 29 -12.64 21.60 7.63
N ALA A 30 -13.46 21.58 6.59
CA ALA A 30 -13.17 20.84 5.38
C ALA A 30 -11.79 21.27 4.84
N ILE A 31 -10.93 20.29 4.58
CA ILE A 31 -9.65 20.53 3.90
C ILE A 31 -9.91 20.72 2.40
N ARG A 32 -8.91 21.26 1.69
CA ARG A 32 -8.96 21.36 0.23
C ARG A 32 -8.74 19.97 -0.39
N PRO A 33 -9.39 19.63 -1.51
CA PRO A 33 -9.15 18.36 -2.22
C PRO A 33 -7.67 18.09 -2.52
N GLY A 34 -6.90 19.10 -2.94
CA GLY A 34 -5.46 19.00 -3.15
C GLY A 34 -4.60 18.65 -1.92
N ALA A 35 -5.18 18.66 -0.72
CA ALA A 35 -4.47 18.33 0.54
C ALA A 35 -4.80 16.91 1.05
N VAL A 36 -5.61 16.14 0.32
CA VAL A 36 -6.07 14.79 0.75
C VAL A 36 -4.89 13.84 0.87
N GLY A 37 -3.98 13.83 -0.12
CA GLY A 37 -2.77 13.00 -0.07
C GLY A 37 -1.92 13.27 1.18
N GLU A 38 -1.57 14.53 1.44
CA GLU A 38 -0.78 14.90 2.64
C GLU A 38 -1.50 14.53 3.94
N PHE A 39 -2.81 14.79 4.02
CA PHE A 39 -3.61 14.45 5.18
C PHE A 39 -3.54 12.95 5.48
N LEU A 40 -3.78 12.10 4.48
CA LEU A 40 -3.74 10.64 4.64
C LEU A 40 -2.34 10.12 4.97
N GLN A 41 -1.28 10.69 4.39
CA GLN A 41 0.10 10.32 4.74
C GLN A 41 0.41 10.59 6.23
N VAL A 42 0.00 11.76 6.75
CA VAL A 42 0.17 12.09 8.17
C VAL A 42 -0.64 11.15 9.05
N ARG A 43 -1.90 10.86 8.69
CA ARG A 43 -2.75 9.93 9.43
C ARG A 43 -2.18 8.52 9.47
N TYR A 44 -1.65 8.03 8.35
CA TYR A 44 -0.97 6.74 8.29
C TYR A 44 0.24 6.70 9.23
N HIS A 45 1.09 7.74 9.19
CA HIS A 45 2.27 7.81 10.04
C HIS A 45 1.92 7.76 11.54
N LEU A 46 0.88 8.48 11.94
CA LEU A 46 0.41 8.54 13.33
C LEU A 46 -0.26 7.25 13.81
N THR A 47 -0.85 6.46 12.91
CA THR A 47 -1.65 5.28 13.28
C THR A 47 -0.93 3.95 13.07
N GLN A 48 -0.07 3.84 12.04
CA GLN A 48 0.55 2.59 11.62
C GLN A 48 2.09 2.60 11.73
N ALA A 49 2.73 3.69 11.29
CA ALA A 49 4.19 3.67 11.05
C ALA A 49 5.04 3.41 12.31
N GLY A 50 4.55 3.78 13.50
CA GLY A 50 5.25 3.56 14.77
C GLY A 50 5.54 2.09 15.08
N GLN A 51 4.69 1.16 14.60
CA GLN A 51 4.80 -0.28 14.86
C GLN A 51 5.63 -1.03 13.81
N GLN A 52 5.95 -0.38 12.70
CA GLN A 52 6.64 -1.00 11.57
C GLN A 52 8.16 -0.95 11.73
N ARG A 53 8.83 -2.03 11.31
CA ARG A 53 10.29 -2.06 11.15
C ARG A 53 10.73 -1.01 10.12
N PRO A 54 11.96 -0.45 10.21
CA PRO A 54 12.40 0.61 9.31
C PRO A 54 12.27 0.30 7.82
N VAL A 55 12.62 -0.92 7.39
CA VAL A 55 12.50 -1.33 5.99
C VAL A 55 11.05 -1.38 5.52
N MET A 56 10.16 -1.94 6.35
CA MET A 56 8.71 -2.00 6.09
C MET A 56 8.12 -0.59 5.97
N ARG A 57 8.45 0.29 6.93
CA ARG A 57 7.97 1.67 6.95
C ARG A 57 8.36 2.42 5.68
N GLN A 58 9.60 2.25 5.21
CA GLN A 58 10.07 2.90 3.98
C GLN A 58 9.37 2.34 2.74
N THR A 59 9.18 1.02 2.67
CA THR A 59 8.43 0.38 1.58
C THR A 59 6.98 0.86 1.53
N MET A 60 6.28 0.83 2.67
CA MET A 60 4.90 1.30 2.78
C MET A 60 4.75 2.79 2.52
N GLN A 61 5.71 3.61 2.96
CA GLN A 61 5.69 5.05 2.68
C GLN A 61 5.77 5.31 1.17
N ARG A 62 6.70 4.65 0.46
CA ARG A 62 6.81 4.79 -1.01
C ARG A 62 5.53 4.32 -1.69
N PHE A 63 5.05 3.14 -1.33
CA PHE A 63 3.83 2.57 -1.89
C PHE A 63 2.62 3.49 -1.69
N MET A 64 2.40 3.93 -0.46
CA MET A 64 1.32 4.86 -0.10
C MET A 64 1.44 6.19 -0.86
N SER A 65 2.64 6.77 -0.97
CA SER A 65 2.84 8.02 -1.70
C SER A 65 2.45 7.87 -3.17
N GLN A 66 2.79 6.75 -3.80
CA GLN A 66 2.40 6.49 -5.19
C GLN A 66 0.88 6.24 -5.33
N TRP A 67 0.31 5.44 -4.44
CA TRP A 67 -1.13 5.16 -4.42
C TRP A 67 -1.94 6.45 -4.24
N LEU A 68 -1.52 7.32 -3.33
CA LEU A 68 -2.19 8.59 -3.05
C LEU A 68 -1.98 9.63 -4.16
N ALA A 69 -0.85 9.59 -4.88
CA ALA A 69 -0.68 10.42 -6.07
C ALA A 69 -1.72 10.06 -7.13
N ASN A 70 -1.87 8.77 -7.46
CA ASN A 70 -2.88 8.31 -8.41
C ASN A 70 -4.31 8.66 -7.96
N ALA A 71 -4.60 8.55 -6.66
CA ALA A 71 -5.92 8.90 -6.12
C ALA A 71 -6.16 10.42 -6.14
N GLN A 72 -5.11 11.23 -5.97
CA GLN A 72 -5.18 12.69 -6.06
C GLN A 72 -5.43 13.14 -7.49
N ASP A 73 -4.81 12.50 -8.48
CA ASP A 73 -5.03 12.79 -9.90
C ASP A 73 -6.53 12.63 -10.27
N LEU A 74 -7.20 11.58 -9.75
CA LEU A 74 -8.65 11.39 -9.94
C LEU A 74 -9.50 12.54 -9.35
N LEU A 75 -9.06 13.16 -8.26
CA LEU A 75 -9.76 14.31 -7.66
C LEU A 75 -9.49 15.60 -8.43
N ASP A 76 -8.25 15.81 -8.87
CA ASP A 76 -7.80 17.08 -9.44
C ASP A 76 -8.16 17.19 -10.93
N GLU A 77 -8.10 16.09 -11.69
CA GLU A 77 -8.35 16.08 -13.14
C GLU A 77 -9.81 15.72 -13.49
N ASP A 78 -10.38 14.72 -12.83
CA ASP A 78 -11.69 14.15 -13.19
C ASP A 78 -12.81 14.48 -12.17
N GLU A 79 -12.49 15.20 -11.10
CA GLU A 79 -13.40 15.50 -9.97
C GLU A 79 -14.09 14.24 -9.38
N GLN A 80 -13.42 13.07 -9.48
CA GLN A 80 -13.99 11.78 -9.07
C GLN A 80 -13.79 11.53 -7.56
N THR A 81 -14.90 11.53 -6.84
CA THR A 81 -14.94 11.19 -5.40
C THR A 81 -15.15 9.70 -5.14
N THR A 82 -15.31 8.87 -6.17
CA THR A 82 -15.42 7.41 -6.06
C THR A 82 -14.09 6.77 -6.43
N TRP A 83 -13.45 6.13 -5.47
CA TRP A 83 -12.12 5.52 -5.64
C TRP A 83 -12.22 4.00 -5.60
N SER A 84 -11.78 3.34 -6.67
CA SER A 84 -11.59 1.88 -6.67
C SER A 84 -10.29 1.54 -5.96
N MET A 85 -10.39 0.81 -4.85
CA MET A 85 -9.20 0.35 -4.13
C MET A 85 -8.37 -0.61 -4.98
N THR A 86 -9.04 -1.48 -5.73
CA THR A 86 -8.40 -2.48 -6.59
C THR A 86 -7.66 -1.81 -7.76
N ALA A 87 -8.31 -0.89 -8.49
CA ALA A 87 -7.70 -0.21 -9.63
C ALA A 87 -6.49 0.65 -9.22
N LEU A 88 -6.63 1.46 -8.16
CA LEU A 88 -5.53 2.29 -7.65
C LEU A 88 -4.34 1.45 -7.17
N THR A 89 -4.61 0.29 -6.58
CA THR A 89 -3.57 -0.64 -6.12
C THR A 89 -2.83 -1.27 -7.29
N LYS A 90 -3.55 -1.73 -8.32
CA LYS A 90 -2.94 -2.23 -9.57
C LYS A 90 -2.06 -1.16 -10.21
N GLN A 91 -2.58 0.07 -10.37
CA GLN A 91 -1.84 1.18 -10.96
C GLN A 91 -0.58 1.53 -10.16
N ALA A 92 -0.69 1.60 -8.83
CA ALA A 92 0.47 1.88 -7.97
C ALA A 92 1.54 0.79 -8.11
N MET A 93 1.15 -0.49 -8.12
CA MET A 93 2.07 -1.61 -8.30
C MET A 93 2.77 -1.61 -9.67
N GLN A 94 2.03 -1.25 -10.73
CA GLN A 94 2.58 -1.12 -12.08
C GLN A 94 3.61 0.00 -12.19
N GLN A 95 3.43 1.10 -11.46
CA GLN A 95 4.42 2.18 -11.42
C GLN A 95 5.70 1.78 -10.67
N PHE A 96 5.61 0.81 -9.75
CA PHE A 96 6.79 0.20 -9.11
C PHE A 96 7.48 -0.87 -9.94
N ASN A 97 7.00 -1.19 -11.14
CA ASN A 97 7.59 -2.21 -12.02
C ASN A 97 9.11 -2.06 -12.09
N ARG A 98 9.82 -3.11 -11.68
CA ARG A 98 11.30 -3.17 -11.66
C ARG A 98 12.00 -2.09 -10.82
N GLN A 99 11.29 -1.23 -10.08
CA GLN A 99 11.88 -0.32 -9.09
C GLN A 99 11.88 -0.92 -7.69
N LEU A 100 10.94 -1.83 -7.44
CA LEU A 100 10.81 -2.56 -6.20
C LEU A 100 11.31 -4.00 -6.39
N PRO A 101 12.37 -4.43 -5.67
CA PRO A 101 12.75 -5.83 -5.61
C PRO A 101 11.59 -6.71 -5.13
N TRP A 102 11.61 -8.01 -5.47
CA TRP A 102 10.54 -8.94 -5.08
C TRP A 102 10.29 -8.96 -3.56
N GLN A 103 11.33 -8.74 -2.75
CA GLN A 103 11.23 -8.62 -1.29
C GLN A 103 10.32 -7.47 -0.85
N GLY A 104 10.26 -6.40 -1.63
CA GLY A 104 9.34 -5.29 -1.39
C GLY A 104 7.89 -5.70 -1.57
N TYR A 105 7.57 -6.47 -2.61
CA TYR A 105 6.24 -7.05 -2.82
C TYR A 105 5.86 -8.02 -1.70
N ALA A 106 6.80 -8.83 -1.20
CA ALA A 106 6.57 -9.69 -0.03
C ALA A 106 6.25 -8.90 1.24
N LEU A 107 6.89 -7.74 1.42
CA LEU A 107 6.56 -6.84 2.53
C LEU A 107 5.17 -6.18 2.37
N LEU A 108 4.77 -5.83 1.14
CA LEU A 108 3.42 -5.31 0.87
C LEU A 108 2.36 -6.35 1.21
N ASP A 109 2.59 -7.62 0.83
CA ASP A 109 1.70 -8.74 1.13
C ASP A 109 1.45 -8.89 2.64
N GLN A 110 2.52 -8.81 3.44
CA GLN A 110 2.43 -8.87 4.91
C GLN A 110 1.66 -7.71 5.55
N GLU A 111 1.79 -6.49 5.02
CA GLU A 111 1.09 -5.32 5.57
C GLU A 111 -0.32 -5.14 5.00
N MET A 112 -0.71 -5.95 4.01
CA MET A 112 -1.94 -5.75 3.28
C MET A 112 -3.19 -5.67 4.17
N PRO A 113 -3.40 -6.54 5.19
CA PRO A 113 -4.56 -6.43 6.07
C PRO A 113 -4.63 -5.09 6.81
N ARG A 114 -3.48 -4.55 7.23
CA ARG A 114 -3.39 -3.26 7.92
C ARG A 114 -3.63 -2.10 6.97
N TRP A 115 -3.11 -2.21 5.74
CA TRP A 115 -3.32 -1.23 4.68
C TRP A 115 -4.81 -1.11 4.30
N THR A 116 -5.49 -2.23 4.03
CA THR A 116 -6.93 -2.23 3.73
C THR A 116 -7.73 -1.64 4.89
N ALA A 117 -7.47 -2.07 6.12
CA ALA A 117 -8.17 -1.55 7.30
C ALA A 117 -7.96 -0.04 7.50
N PHE A 118 -6.74 0.45 7.22
CA PHE A 118 -6.44 1.88 7.24
C PHE A 118 -7.26 2.64 6.19
N LEU A 119 -7.24 2.20 4.93
CA LEU A 119 -7.95 2.86 3.84
C LEU A 119 -9.46 2.92 4.10
N THR A 120 -10.08 1.78 4.42
CA THR A 120 -11.52 1.68 4.68
C THR A 120 -11.97 2.59 5.82
N LYS A 121 -11.10 2.81 6.82
CA LYS A 121 -11.41 3.64 7.97
C LYS A 121 -11.15 5.13 7.72
N GLU A 122 -9.99 5.47 7.16
CA GLU A 122 -9.49 6.85 7.17
C GLU A 122 -9.84 7.62 5.90
N VAL A 123 -9.97 6.97 4.73
CA VAL A 123 -10.30 7.65 3.46
C VAL A 123 -11.72 8.25 3.48
N PRO A 124 -12.79 7.51 3.84
CA PRO A 124 -14.13 8.10 3.90
C PRO A 124 -14.30 9.11 5.04
N ALA A 125 -13.36 9.11 5.99
CA ALA A 125 -13.35 10.00 7.16
C ALA A 125 -12.55 11.29 6.92
N VAL A 126 -11.92 11.46 5.75
CA VAL A 126 -11.25 12.72 5.40
C VAL A 126 -12.28 13.86 5.44
N PRO A 127 -11.98 14.98 6.14
CA PRO A 127 -12.92 16.08 6.26
C PRO A 127 -12.96 16.87 4.96
N LEU A 128 -13.73 16.43 3.97
CA LEU A 128 -13.99 17.14 2.72
C LEU A 128 -15.43 17.67 2.68
N GLN A 129 -15.70 18.59 1.76
CA GLN A 129 -17.07 19.04 1.48
C GLN A 129 -17.89 17.89 0.89
N GLU A 130 -17.33 17.21 -0.10
CA GLU A 130 -17.85 15.96 -0.66
C GLU A 130 -16.99 14.79 -0.20
N ARG A 131 -17.62 13.73 0.30
CA ARG A 131 -16.91 12.58 0.85
C ARG A 131 -16.43 11.65 -0.25
N ILE A 132 -15.21 11.13 -0.05
CA ILE A 132 -14.69 10.06 -0.89
C ILE A 132 -15.40 8.75 -0.53
N SER A 133 -15.86 8.04 -1.55
CA SER A 133 -16.44 6.70 -1.45
C SER A 133 -15.44 5.67 -1.97
N LEU A 134 -15.18 4.64 -1.18
CA LEU A 134 -14.34 3.51 -1.60
C LEU A 134 -15.20 2.41 -2.21
N VAL A 135 -14.83 1.94 -3.39
CA VAL A 135 -15.44 0.79 -4.08
C VAL A 135 -14.39 -0.27 -4.39
N GLU A 136 -14.85 -1.45 -4.80
CA GLU A 136 -13.99 -2.59 -5.17
C GLU A 136 -12.92 -2.88 -4.09
N PRO A 137 -13.37 -3.26 -2.87
CA PRO A 137 -12.48 -3.44 -1.74
C PRO A 137 -11.45 -4.53 -2.04
N LEU A 138 -10.23 -4.34 -1.52
CA LEU A 138 -9.16 -5.32 -1.62
C LEU A 138 -9.40 -6.47 -0.63
N THR A 139 -10.20 -7.45 -1.06
CA THR A 139 -10.32 -8.76 -0.42
C THR A 139 -8.98 -9.52 -0.51
N VAL A 140 -8.85 -10.59 0.28
CA VAL A 140 -7.65 -11.45 0.21
C VAL A 140 -7.46 -12.00 -1.21
N GLU A 141 -8.53 -12.49 -1.84
CA GLU A 141 -8.51 -13.02 -3.20
C GLU A 141 -8.09 -11.97 -4.23
N THR A 142 -8.78 -10.82 -4.25
CA THR A 142 -8.46 -9.74 -5.21
C THR A 142 -7.05 -9.20 -5.02
N TRP A 143 -6.56 -9.10 -3.78
CA TRP A 143 -5.18 -8.73 -3.52
C TRP A 143 -4.19 -9.77 -4.05
N GLN A 144 -4.40 -11.05 -3.77
CA GLN A 144 -3.52 -12.13 -4.24
C GLN A 144 -3.48 -12.17 -5.77
N ASP A 145 -4.63 -12.01 -6.43
CA ASP A 145 -4.70 -11.91 -7.88
C ASP A 145 -3.88 -10.72 -8.41
N CYS A 146 -4.06 -9.51 -7.84
CA CYS A 146 -3.31 -8.34 -8.26
C CYS A 146 -1.79 -8.50 -8.04
N LEU A 147 -1.40 -9.05 -6.88
CA LEU A 147 0.00 -9.23 -6.50
C LEU A 147 0.69 -10.25 -7.42
N THR A 148 0.04 -11.39 -7.66
CA THR A 148 0.61 -12.47 -8.47
C THR A 148 0.62 -12.12 -9.96
N GLU A 149 -0.41 -11.44 -10.46
CA GLU A 149 -0.42 -10.83 -11.80
C GLU A 149 0.79 -9.90 -11.96
N GLN A 150 1.02 -9.03 -10.98
CA GLN A 150 2.13 -8.09 -11.01
C GLN A 150 3.51 -8.78 -10.99
N LEU A 151 3.69 -9.82 -10.19
CA LEU A 151 4.93 -10.59 -10.12
C LEU A 151 5.19 -11.35 -11.43
N ALA A 152 4.14 -11.90 -12.05
CA ALA A 152 4.22 -12.53 -13.37
C ALA A 152 4.63 -11.51 -14.45
N VAL A 153 4.01 -10.32 -14.46
CA VAL A 153 4.37 -9.21 -15.35
C VAL A 153 5.84 -8.82 -15.14
N ASN A 154 6.29 -8.64 -13.90
CA ASN A 154 7.69 -8.32 -13.60
C ASN A 154 8.65 -9.39 -14.10
N THR A 155 8.27 -10.67 -14.02
CA THR A 155 9.08 -11.79 -14.52
C THR A 155 9.20 -11.71 -16.04
N MET A 156 8.10 -11.46 -16.74
CA MET A 156 8.12 -11.30 -18.21
C MET A 156 8.92 -10.07 -18.65
N LEU A 157 8.78 -8.94 -17.96
CA LEU A 157 9.58 -7.73 -18.20
C LEU A 157 11.08 -8.01 -18.05
N ALA A 158 11.44 -8.87 -17.10
CA ALA A 158 12.81 -9.24 -16.86
C ALA A 158 13.35 -10.23 -17.90
N MET A 159 12.56 -11.23 -18.32
CA MET A 159 12.93 -12.20 -19.37
C MET A 159 13.08 -11.55 -20.76
N THR A 160 12.30 -10.51 -21.05
CA THR A 160 12.32 -9.80 -22.35
C THR A 160 13.31 -8.64 -22.40
N HIS A 161 14.14 -8.44 -21.36
CA HIS A 161 15.09 -7.33 -21.25
C HIS A 161 14.47 -5.95 -21.57
N ASN A 162 13.23 -5.69 -21.11
CA ASN A 162 12.47 -4.45 -21.41
C ASN A 162 12.18 -4.19 -22.90
N ASN A 163 12.31 -5.19 -23.78
CA ASN A 163 11.94 -4.99 -25.17
C ASN A 163 10.41 -4.93 -25.28
N ARG A 164 9.88 -3.69 -25.35
CA ARG A 164 8.44 -3.43 -25.47
C ARG A 164 7.78 -4.13 -26.67
N GLN A 165 8.52 -4.35 -27.76
CA GLN A 165 7.97 -5.09 -28.91
C GLN A 165 7.82 -6.59 -28.61
N GLN A 166 8.75 -7.18 -27.84
CA GLN A 166 8.62 -8.56 -27.39
C GLN A 166 7.55 -8.70 -26.30
N LEU A 167 7.37 -7.68 -25.45
CA LEU A 167 6.30 -7.64 -24.46
C LEU A 167 4.91 -7.53 -25.08
N GLN A 168 4.77 -6.82 -26.20
CA GLN A 168 3.51 -6.80 -26.96
C GLN A 168 3.19 -8.14 -27.63
N GLN A 169 4.20 -8.99 -27.82
CA GLN A 169 4.05 -10.36 -28.34
C GLN A 169 3.81 -11.38 -27.22
N VAL A 170 3.96 -10.99 -25.94
CA VAL A 170 3.59 -11.83 -24.81
C VAL A 170 2.09 -12.02 -24.82
N GLN A 171 1.68 -13.28 -24.96
CA GLN A 171 0.27 -13.66 -24.90
C GLN A 171 -0.21 -13.61 -23.45
N THR A 172 -1.44 -13.15 -23.24
CA THR A 172 -2.14 -13.18 -21.94
C THR A 172 -1.98 -14.54 -21.24
N ASP A 173 -2.00 -15.62 -22.02
CA ASP A 173 -1.84 -17.00 -21.55
C ASP A 173 -0.50 -17.26 -20.85
N GLN A 174 0.59 -16.59 -21.27
CA GLN A 174 1.91 -16.73 -20.64
C GLN A 174 1.94 -16.05 -19.27
N ILE A 175 1.31 -14.88 -19.15
CA ILE A 175 1.19 -14.16 -17.87
C ILE A 175 0.32 -14.99 -16.91
N GLN A 176 -0.81 -15.52 -17.38
CA GLN A 176 -1.68 -16.37 -16.57
C GLN A 176 -1.00 -17.67 -16.13
N SER A 177 -0.23 -18.31 -17.02
CA SER A 177 0.54 -19.51 -16.68
C SER A 177 1.57 -19.21 -15.60
N LEU A 178 2.32 -18.11 -15.73
CA LEU A 178 3.28 -17.68 -14.71
C LEU A 178 2.62 -17.35 -13.39
N GLN A 179 1.52 -16.59 -13.42
CA GLN A 179 0.72 -16.25 -12.25
C GLN A 179 0.27 -17.50 -11.49
N THR A 180 -0.35 -18.45 -12.20
CA THR A 180 -0.77 -19.74 -11.63
C THR A 180 0.43 -20.49 -11.05
N SER A 181 1.60 -20.41 -11.70
CA SER A 181 2.78 -21.14 -11.28
C SER A 181 3.37 -20.63 -9.95
N ILE A 182 3.19 -19.35 -9.61
CA ILE A 182 3.71 -18.73 -8.38
C ILE A 182 2.67 -18.64 -7.26
N GLN A 183 1.43 -19.05 -7.54
CA GLN A 183 0.38 -19.16 -6.54
C GLN A 183 0.47 -20.50 -5.80
N THR A 184 0.14 -20.47 -4.52
CA THR A 184 -0.07 -21.63 -3.65
C THR A 184 -1.50 -21.63 -3.14
N ALA A 185 -1.92 -22.68 -2.42
CA ALA A 185 -3.24 -22.73 -1.80
C ALA A 185 -3.49 -21.58 -0.79
N ASN A 186 -2.44 -21.02 -0.19
CA ASN A 186 -2.54 -20.06 0.91
C ASN A 186 -1.90 -18.68 0.60
N GLY A 187 -1.43 -18.44 -0.62
CA GLY A 187 -0.74 -17.19 -0.98
C GLY A 187 0.33 -17.37 -2.05
N VAL A 188 1.42 -16.61 -1.97
CA VAL A 188 2.49 -16.60 -2.97
C VAL A 188 3.64 -17.56 -2.61
N ASP A 189 4.14 -18.31 -3.59
CA ASP A 189 5.39 -19.06 -3.47
C ASP A 189 6.59 -18.12 -3.60
N TRP A 190 7.04 -17.55 -2.47
CA TRP A 190 8.15 -16.60 -2.46
C TRP A 190 9.50 -17.23 -2.82
N GLU A 191 9.64 -18.56 -2.71
CA GLU A 191 10.86 -19.24 -3.15
C GLU A 191 10.94 -19.24 -4.68
N LYS A 192 9.84 -19.62 -5.33
CA LYS A 192 9.76 -19.58 -6.80
C LYS A 192 9.84 -18.16 -7.35
N VAL A 193 9.19 -17.19 -6.71
CA VAL A 193 9.33 -15.77 -7.07
C VAL A 193 10.78 -15.31 -6.96
N ALA A 194 11.49 -15.70 -5.90
CA ALA A 194 12.90 -15.35 -5.74
C ALA A 194 13.79 -16.02 -6.80
N GLN A 195 13.49 -17.24 -7.25
CA GLN A 195 14.21 -17.88 -8.35
C GLN A 195 14.01 -17.14 -9.68
N LEU A 196 12.77 -16.74 -9.97
CA LEU A 196 12.40 -16.05 -11.22
C LEU A 196 12.95 -14.62 -11.28
N LEU A 197 12.79 -13.85 -10.19
CA LEU A 197 13.14 -12.43 -10.15
C LEU A 197 14.51 -12.14 -9.52
N GLY A 198 15.08 -13.07 -8.76
CA GLY A 198 16.38 -12.89 -8.10
C GLY A 198 17.57 -13.05 -9.04
N LEU A 199 17.42 -13.83 -10.11
CA LEU A 199 18.44 -13.96 -11.17
C LEU A 199 18.47 -12.76 -12.11
N THR A 200 17.33 -12.09 -12.26
CA THR A 200 17.22 -10.86 -13.02
C THR A 200 17.63 -9.72 -12.11
N VAL A 201 18.94 -9.46 -12.05
CA VAL A 201 19.45 -8.20 -11.51
C VAL A 201 18.64 -7.12 -12.20
N THR A 202 17.84 -6.42 -11.40
CA THR A 202 17.18 -5.20 -11.81
C THR A 202 18.33 -4.29 -12.18
N GLU A 203 18.67 -4.23 -13.47
CA GLU A 203 19.52 -3.18 -13.98
C GLU A 203 18.96 -1.91 -13.36
N PRO A 204 19.75 -1.19 -12.53
CA PRO A 204 19.35 0.14 -12.17
C PRO A 204 19.20 0.83 -13.51
N ASP A 205 17.98 1.25 -13.83
CA ASP A 205 17.75 2.15 -14.96
C ASP A 205 18.89 3.17 -14.91
N PRO A 206 19.67 3.39 -15.99
CA PRO A 206 20.86 4.24 -15.99
C PRO A 206 20.62 5.66 -15.44
N LEU A 207 19.36 6.06 -15.23
CA LEU A 207 18.97 7.25 -14.47
C LEU A 207 19.11 7.13 -12.93
N THR A 208 19.49 5.98 -12.36
CA THR A 208 19.35 5.73 -10.91
C THR A 208 20.63 5.48 -10.12
N SER A 209 21.74 4.99 -10.67
CA SER A 209 22.94 4.74 -9.83
C SER A 209 23.66 6.05 -9.40
N THR A 210 23.65 7.06 -10.27
CA THR A 210 24.27 8.37 -10.06
C THR A 210 23.33 9.42 -9.46
N MET A 211 22.00 9.25 -9.58
CA MET A 211 21.00 10.19 -9.07
C MET A 211 20.22 9.68 -7.82
N MET A 212 20.34 8.40 -7.43
CA MET A 212 19.69 7.93 -6.19
C MET A 212 20.32 8.54 -4.95
N ASP A 213 19.48 9.10 -4.09
CA ASP A 213 19.89 9.55 -2.77
C ASP A 213 20.36 8.39 -1.88
N ASN A 214 21.18 8.71 -0.87
CA ASN A 214 21.74 7.72 0.04
C ASN A 214 20.66 6.94 0.81
N LYS A 215 19.48 7.54 1.03
CA LYS A 215 18.37 6.87 1.72
C LYS A 215 17.76 5.77 0.86
N THR A 216 17.59 5.99 -0.44
CA THR A 216 17.08 4.98 -1.37
C THR A 216 18.07 3.82 -1.50
N LYS A 217 19.37 4.10 -1.59
CA LYS A 217 20.42 3.06 -1.62
C LYS A 217 20.39 2.17 -0.38
N GLN A 218 20.38 2.77 0.81
CA GLN A 218 20.32 2.03 2.07
C GLN A 218 19.03 1.21 2.23
N TRP A 219 17.90 1.72 1.73
CA TRP A 219 16.64 1.00 1.73
C TRP A 219 16.71 -0.25 0.85
N LEU A 220 17.20 -0.12 -0.39
CA LEU A 220 17.38 -1.26 -1.31
C LEU A 220 18.36 -2.29 -0.75
N GLU A 221 19.48 -1.86 -0.17
CA GLU A 221 20.42 -2.77 0.49
C GLU A 221 19.77 -3.55 1.64
N ARG A 222 18.89 -2.91 2.42
CA ARG A 222 18.15 -3.58 3.50
C ARG A 222 17.10 -4.55 2.96
N LEU A 223 16.43 -4.20 1.86
CA LEU A 223 15.48 -5.09 1.19
C LEU A 223 16.16 -6.33 0.63
N ASN A 224 17.29 -6.16 -0.05
CA ASN A 224 18.03 -7.27 -0.68
C ASN A 224 18.63 -8.26 0.34
N LYS A 225 18.74 -7.86 1.62
CA LYS A 225 19.13 -8.77 2.72
C LYS A 225 17.99 -9.67 3.21
N LEU A 226 16.76 -9.46 2.76
CA LEU A 226 15.62 -10.30 3.11
C LEU A 226 15.59 -11.53 2.19
N THR A 227 15.33 -12.69 2.77
CA THR A 227 15.33 -14.00 2.09
C THR A 227 13.92 -14.59 2.06
N SER A 228 13.64 -15.44 1.07
CA SER A 228 12.31 -16.07 0.87
C SER A 228 11.86 -16.88 2.10
N ALA A 229 12.81 -17.53 2.79
CA ALA A 229 12.55 -18.27 4.03
C ALA A 229 11.87 -17.43 5.14
N LYS A 230 12.03 -16.10 5.13
CA LYS A 230 11.36 -15.21 6.12
C LYS A 230 9.91 -14.88 5.77
N PHE A 231 9.48 -15.21 4.55
CA PHE A 231 8.16 -14.91 4.02
C PHE A 231 7.30 -16.17 3.84
N ASN A 232 7.94 -17.34 3.71
CA ASN A 232 7.27 -18.65 3.71
C ASN A 232 6.93 -19.17 5.12
N ALA A 233 7.12 -18.37 6.17
CA ALA A 233 6.86 -18.77 7.55
C ALA A 233 5.36 -18.70 7.88
N ASP A 234 4.62 -19.64 7.29
CA ASP A 234 3.44 -20.32 7.86
C ASP A 234 3.72 -21.84 7.81
N VAL A 235 4.89 -22.26 8.31
CA VAL A 235 5.18 -23.67 8.57
C VAL A 235 5.57 -23.80 10.05
N GLU A 236 4.56 -24.26 10.80
CA GLU A 236 4.45 -24.56 12.24
C GLU A 236 4.19 -23.40 13.22
#